data_AF-A0A078HJU4-F1
#
_entry.id   AF-A0A078HJU4-F1
#
_cell.length_a   1.000
_cell.length_b   1.000
_cell.length_c   1.000
_cell.angle_alpha   90.00
_cell.angle_beta   90.00
_cell.angle_gamma   90.00
#
_symmetry.space_group_name_H-M   'P 1'
#
loop_
_entity.id
_entity.type
_entity.pdbx_description
1 polymer ?
#
loop_
_entity_poly.entity_id
_entity_poly.type
_entity_poly.pdbx_seq_one_letter_code
_entity_poly.pdbx_strand_id
1 'polypeptide(L)'
;MMALRSAKLLLFSPLHENHWPPLTFIHKGRRTEWPRKRSMATTAKVDTDDLRRFKDVNLDEAPSRRHVRDSLKDTQLNLDHILFKTPGDGIKTKESYEVNSRGVEIFSKSWLPEASSPRALVCFCHDPFLTGIARRLALSGYGVFAMDYPGFGLSQGLHGFIPSFDLLVEDVIEHYSNIKDNPEFSSLPSFLFGQSMGGAVSLKIHFKQPIAWTGAVLVAPMCKIADDMVPPPVLKQILIGLANVLPKHKLVPQKDLAEAAFRDVRKRNMTQYNVICYSGKPRLRTAVEMLRTTQEIEQQLEKVSLPILILHGEADTVTDPSVSRELYQKAKSSDKKIVLYKDAYHSLLEGEPDEMILRVLADIISWLDDHSSQAEGSLVTPPMRSRKLLLSLFFNLELFFFFVPADFSLYDSVKMFSAQNKIKKDKNAAPTECEEQVAQALFDLENTNQELKSELKDLYINQAVNMDIAGNRKAIVIYVPFRLRKAFRKIHPRLVRELEKKFSGKDVIFVATRRIMRPPKKGAAVQRPRNRTLTSVHEAMLEDVAYPAEIVGKRTRYRLDGSKIMKVYLEAKERNNTEYKLESMMGVYRKLTGKDVTFEYPVEA
;
A
#
# COMPACT_ATOMS: atom_id res chain seq x y z
N MET A 1 -41.39 -51.13 -14.92
CA MET A 1 -41.11 -50.68 -16.31
C MET A 1 -40.02 -49.62 -16.27
N MET A 2 -39.09 -49.64 -17.22
CA MET A 2 -38.06 -48.60 -17.39
C MET A 2 -38.42 -47.69 -18.57
N ALA A 3 -38.04 -46.42 -18.50
CA ALA A 3 -37.68 -45.62 -19.66
C ALA A 3 -36.66 -44.55 -19.25
N LEU A 4 -35.47 -44.59 -19.85
CA LEU A 4 -34.36 -43.65 -19.63
C LEU A 4 -33.59 -43.56 -20.96
N ARG A 5 -32.79 -42.48 -21.13
CA ARG A 5 -32.02 -42.09 -22.34
C ARG A 5 -32.84 -41.31 -23.38
N SER A 6 -32.28 -40.50 -24.29
CA SER A 6 -31.04 -39.70 -24.41
C SER A 6 -30.98 -39.29 -25.89
N ALA A 7 -30.71 -38.02 -26.22
CA ALA A 7 -30.40 -37.60 -27.59
C ALA A 7 -29.42 -36.42 -27.60
N LYS A 8 -28.61 -36.30 -28.66
CA LYS A 8 -27.52 -35.32 -28.81
C LYS A 8 -27.07 -35.31 -30.29
N LEU A 9 -26.74 -34.13 -30.86
CA LEU A 9 -26.22 -33.96 -32.25
C LEU A 9 -27.26 -34.38 -33.35
N LEU A 10 -27.22 -34.07 -34.65
CA LEU A 10 -26.42 -33.29 -35.64
C LEU A 10 -27.44 -32.40 -36.45
N LEU A 11 -27.18 -31.53 -37.46
CA LEU A 11 -26.05 -30.79 -38.06
C LEU A 11 -26.64 -29.63 -38.93
N PHE A 12 -25.84 -28.61 -39.31
CA PHE A 12 -25.49 -28.24 -40.71
C PHE A 12 -24.71 -26.90 -40.74
N SER A 13 -24.04 -26.58 -41.86
CA SER A 13 -23.13 -25.42 -41.98
C SER A 13 -23.14 -24.84 -43.43
N PRO A 14 -22.15 -24.05 -43.93
CA PRO A 14 -22.45 -22.70 -44.44
C PRO A 14 -22.20 -22.52 -45.96
N LEU A 15 -22.60 -21.36 -46.52
CA LEU A 15 -21.99 -20.73 -47.71
C LEU A 15 -22.64 -19.38 -48.06
N HIS A 16 -21.86 -18.28 -48.09
CA HIS A 16 -21.56 -17.49 -49.31
C HIS A 16 -20.91 -16.13 -49.00
N GLU A 17 -19.93 -15.76 -49.83
CA GLU A 17 -19.37 -14.41 -49.95
C GLU A 17 -20.16 -13.58 -50.97
N ASN A 18 -20.03 -12.25 -50.92
CA ASN A 18 -20.08 -11.42 -52.14
C ASN A 18 -19.47 -10.00 -51.92
N HIS A 19 -18.77 -9.49 -52.93
CA HIS A 19 -18.15 -8.16 -52.94
C HIS A 19 -19.09 -7.06 -53.43
N TRP A 20 -18.85 -5.80 -53.02
CA TRP A 20 -19.24 -4.59 -53.75
C TRP A 20 -18.08 -3.56 -53.79
N PRO A 21 -17.97 -2.71 -54.83
CA PRO A 21 -16.78 -1.93 -55.14
C PRO A 21 -16.77 -0.49 -54.56
N PRO A 22 -15.63 0.22 -54.57
CA PRO A 22 -15.53 1.58 -54.04
C PRO A 22 -16.06 2.64 -55.00
N LEU A 23 -16.83 3.60 -54.48
CA LEU A 23 -17.20 4.84 -55.17
C LEU A 23 -16.27 5.99 -54.79
N THR A 24 -15.58 6.56 -55.77
CA THR A 24 -14.78 7.78 -55.62
C THR A 24 -15.61 9.01 -56.00
N PHE A 25 -15.68 9.99 -55.09
CA PHE A 25 -16.16 11.34 -55.41
C PHE A 25 -15.09 12.37 -55.06
N ILE A 26 -14.64 13.10 -56.08
CA ILE A 26 -13.68 14.21 -55.93
C ILE A 26 -14.48 15.51 -55.84
N HIS A 27 -14.27 16.28 -54.77
CA HIS A 27 -14.60 17.70 -54.76
C HIS A 27 -13.48 18.52 -54.11
N LYS A 28 -13.01 19.53 -54.83
CA LYS A 28 -11.98 20.47 -54.37
C LYS A 28 -12.65 21.57 -53.56
N GLY A 29 -12.27 21.72 -52.29
CA GLY A 29 -12.69 22.84 -51.45
C GLY A 29 -11.60 23.19 -50.45
N ARG A 30 -11.09 24.43 -50.50
CA ARG A 30 -10.08 24.90 -49.55
C ARG A 30 -10.70 25.07 -48.16
N ARG A 31 -10.06 24.55 -47.12
CA ARG A 31 -10.21 25.05 -45.74
C ARG A 31 -8.84 25.32 -45.14
N THR A 32 -8.77 26.42 -44.39
CA THR A 32 -7.55 26.94 -43.78
C THR A 32 -7.05 26.03 -42.66
N GLU A 33 -5.73 25.95 -42.50
CA GLU A 33 -5.13 25.26 -41.37
C GLU A 33 -5.47 26.00 -40.06
N TRP A 34 -5.82 25.24 -39.03
CA TRP A 34 -5.77 25.69 -37.64
C TRP A 34 -4.74 24.81 -36.91
N PRO A 35 -3.83 25.39 -36.11
CA PRO A 35 -2.73 24.62 -35.52
C PRO A 35 -3.27 23.60 -34.50
N ARG A 36 -3.03 22.31 -34.77
CA ARG A 36 -3.35 21.23 -33.82
C ARG A 36 -2.58 21.44 -32.52
N LYS A 37 -3.27 21.83 -31.44
CA LYS A 37 -2.74 21.71 -30.07
C LYS A 37 -2.23 20.27 -29.88
N ARG A 38 -0.99 20.11 -29.39
CA ARG A 38 -0.40 18.81 -29.06
C ARG A 38 -1.11 18.18 -27.86
N SER A 39 -2.25 17.54 -28.09
CA SER A 39 -2.84 16.59 -27.14
C SER A 39 -2.25 15.21 -27.39
N MET A 40 -1.18 14.89 -26.67
CA MET A 40 -0.70 13.51 -26.46
C MET A 40 -0.14 13.38 -25.04
N ALA A 41 -1.01 13.54 -24.04
CA ALA A 41 -0.85 12.76 -22.83
C ALA A 41 -1.15 11.31 -23.19
N THR A 42 -0.12 10.45 -23.26
CA THR A 42 -0.31 9.02 -23.53
C THR A 42 -1.03 8.39 -22.36
N THR A 43 -2.34 8.14 -22.51
CA THR A 43 -3.13 7.40 -21.54
C THR A 43 -2.45 6.05 -21.27
N ALA A 44 -1.98 5.85 -20.04
CA ALA A 44 -1.38 4.59 -19.65
C ALA A 44 -2.43 3.48 -19.82
N LYS A 45 -2.15 2.49 -20.69
CA LYS A 45 -2.96 1.28 -20.73
C LYS A 45 -2.80 0.59 -19.38
N VAL A 46 -3.93 0.16 -18.81
CA VAL A 46 -4.02 -0.71 -17.63
C VAL A 46 -2.97 -1.83 -17.76
N ASP A 47 -1.88 -1.75 -16.98
CA ASP A 47 -0.84 -2.77 -16.99
C ASP A 47 -1.35 -4.02 -16.28
N THR A 48 -1.81 -4.96 -17.09
CA THR A 48 -2.30 -6.26 -16.62
C THR A 48 -1.19 -7.18 -16.11
N ASP A 49 0.08 -6.95 -16.45
CA ASP A 49 1.21 -7.80 -16.03
C ASP A 49 1.69 -7.52 -14.61
N ASP A 50 1.38 -6.35 -14.05
CA ASP A 50 1.49 -6.08 -12.61
C ASP A 50 0.43 -6.87 -11.82
N LEU A 51 -0.85 -6.76 -12.21
CA LEU A 51 -1.97 -7.47 -11.56
C LEU A 51 -1.85 -9.00 -11.64
N ARG A 52 -1.35 -9.53 -12.77
CA ARG A 52 -1.11 -10.98 -12.96
C ARG A 52 -0.14 -11.58 -11.93
N ARG A 53 0.80 -10.80 -11.36
CA ARG A 53 1.78 -11.31 -10.37
C ARG A 53 1.17 -11.69 -9.03
N PHE A 54 0.04 -11.07 -8.67
CA PHE A 54 -0.56 -11.19 -7.35
C PHE A 54 -1.86 -12.02 -7.34
N LYS A 55 -2.33 -12.45 -8.51
CA LYS A 55 -3.58 -13.22 -8.68
C LYS A 55 -3.66 -14.48 -7.80
N ASP A 56 -2.54 -15.16 -7.61
CA ASP A 56 -2.46 -16.43 -6.87
C ASP A 56 -1.90 -16.25 -5.43
N VAL A 57 -1.73 -15.01 -4.96
CA VAL A 57 -1.22 -14.73 -3.60
C VAL A 57 -2.35 -14.86 -2.58
N ASN A 58 -2.10 -15.60 -1.50
CA ASN A 58 -3.06 -15.71 -0.41
C ASN A 58 -3.11 -14.41 0.42
N LEU A 59 -4.13 -13.60 0.16
CA LEU A 59 -4.41 -12.34 0.86
C LEU A 59 -5.22 -12.52 2.15
N ASP A 60 -5.48 -13.75 2.62
CA ASP A 60 -6.21 -13.99 3.89
C ASP A 60 -5.45 -13.48 5.13
N GLU A 61 -4.14 -13.20 5.02
CA GLU A 61 -3.25 -12.73 6.09
C GLU A 61 -2.65 -11.33 5.83
N ALA A 62 -2.44 -10.56 6.91
CA ALA A 62 -1.97 -9.17 6.82
C ALA A 62 -0.56 -8.97 6.23
N PRO A 63 0.47 -9.80 6.53
CA PRO A 63 1.79 -9.65 5.91
C PRO A 63 1.76 -9.76 4.38
N SER A 64 0.91 -10.65 3.83
CA SER A 64 0.66 -10.74 2.39
C SER A 64 0.04 -9.45 1.86
N ARG A 65 -1.00 -8.92 2.50
CA ARG A 65 -1.65 -7.66 2.08
C ARG A 65 -0.68 -6.48 2.08
N ARG A 66 0.14 -6.33 3.13
CA ARG A 66 1.19 -5.31 3.24
C ARG A 66 2.21 -5.43 2.11
N HIS A 67 2.73 -6.63 1.87
CA HIS A 67 3.70 -6.87 0.78
C HIS A 67 3.13 -6.55 -0.61
N VAL A 68 1.87 -6.90 -0.87
CA VAL A 68 1.21 -6.62 -2.15
C VAL A 68 0.90 -5.12 -2.30
N ARG A 69 0.45 -4.44 -1.23
CA ARG A 69 0.30 -2.97 -1.19
C ARG A 69 1.61 -2.25 -1.50
N ASP A 70 2.71 -2.64 -0.85
CA ASP A 70 4.01 -1.99 -1.06
C ASP A 70 4.56 -2.25 -2.46
N SER A 71 4.20 -3.39 -3.07
CA SER A 71 4.59 -3.74 -4.44
C SER A 71 3.81 -3.01 -5.54
N LEU A 72 2.67 -2.40 -5.22
CA LEU A 72 1.78 -1.71 -6.17
C LEU A 72 1.50 -0.25 -5.80
N LYS A 73 2.12 0.28 -4.74
CA LYS A 73 1.99 1.67 -4.27
C LYS A 73 2.26 2.70 -5.36
N ASP A 74 3.35 2.52 -6.12
CA ASP A 74 3.72 3.42 -7.21
C ASP A 74 2.72 3.31 -8.38
N THR A 75 2.28 2.10 -8.71
CA THR A 75 1.26 1.84 -9.74
C THR A 75 -0.08 2.50 -9.39
N GLN A 76 -0.49 2.43 -8.11
CA GLN A 76 -1.71 3.07 -7.60
C GLN A 76 -1.63 4.61 -7.61
N LEU A 77 -0.47 5.18 -7.26
CA LEU A 77 -0.24 6.63 -7.30
C LEU A 77 -0.25 7.22 -8.72
N ASN A 78 0.04 6.42 -9.74
CA ASN A 78 0.03 6.84 -11.15
C ASN A 78 -1.32 6.59 -11.88
N LEU A 79 -2.38 6.21 -11.15
CA LEU A 79 -3.71 6.02 -11.75
C LEU A 79 -4.33 7.34 -12.20
N ASP A 80 -5.00 7.32 -13.35
CA ASP A 80 -5.60 8.48 -14.03
C ASP A 80 -6.93 8.95 -13.36
N HIS A 81 -6.91 9.14 -12.04
CA HIS A 81 -8.08 9.51 -11.23
C HIS A 81 -7.87 10.83 -10.48
N ILE A 82 -8.92 11.64 -10.37
CA ILE A 82 -8.86 12.97 -9.74
C ILE A 82 -8.39 12.93 -8.27
N LEU A 83 -8.77 11.88 -7.54
CA LEU A 83 -8.33 11.63 -6.17
C LEU A 83 -6.81 11.39 -6.05
N PHE A 84 -6.16 10.80 -7.05
CA PHE A 84 -4.71 10.54 -7.03
C PHE A 84 -3.90 11.69 -7.64
N LYS A 85 -4.48 12.44 -8.58
CA LYS A 85 -3.89 13.65 -9.18
C LYS A 85 -3.76 14.84 -8.22
N THR A 86 -4.48 14.82 -7.09
CA THR A 86 -4.39 15.87 -6.07
C THR A 86 -2.97 15.86 -5.45
N PRO A 87 -2.20 16.96 -5.53
CA PRO A 87 -0.85 17.04 -4.99
C PRO A 87 -0.78 16.70 -3.50
N GLY A 88 0.39 16.26 -3.05
CA GLY A 88 0.65 15.96 -1.62
C GLY A 88 1.28 17.12 -0.86
N ASP A 89 1.62 18.22 -1.55
CA ASP A 89 2.36 19.35 -0.99
C ASP A 89 1.51 20.09 0.05
N GLY A 90 2.08 20.40 1.22
CA GLY A 90 1.36 21.01 2.33
C GLY A 90 0.56 20.01 3.21
N ILE A 91 0.78 18.69 3.06
CA ILE A 91 0.08 17.65 3.82
C ILE A 91 1.07 16.70 4.53
N LYS A 92 1.17 16.84 5.85
CA LYS A 92 1.92 15.92 6.71
C LYS A 92 1.17 14.60 6.85
N THR A 93 1.59 13.58 6.09
CA THR A 93 1.01 12.23 6.13
C THR A 93 1.80 11.32 7.08
N LYS A 94 1.12 10.62 8.00
CA LYS A 94 1.71 9.60 8.89
C LYS A 94 1.02 8.25 8.68
N GLU A 95 1.78 7.16 8.67
CA GLU A 95 1.28 5.78 8.78
C GLU A 95 1.81 5.17 10.08
N SER A 96 0.99 4.42 10.81
CA SER A 96 1.41 3.66 12.01
C SER A 96 0.76 2.28 12.08
N TYR A 97 1.36 1.41 12.89
CA TYR A 97 0.80 0.13 13.30
C TYR A 97 0.79 0.10 14.84
N GLU A 98 -0.38 -0.07 15.43
CA GLU A 98 -0.62 0.04 16.87
C GLU A 98 -1.41 -1.19 17.34
N VAL A 99 -1.02 -1.79 18.46
CA VAL A 99 -1.70 -2.97 19.01
C VAL A 99 -2.80 -2.51 19.96
N ASN A 100 -4.05 -2.87 19.67
CA ASN A 100 -5.19 -2.48 20.49
C ASN A 100 -5.34 -3.33 21.76
N SER A 101 -6.28 -2.94 22.63
CA SER A 101 -6.61 -3.63 23.89
C SER A 101 -6.89 -5.13 23.75
N ARG A 102 -7.26 -5.60 22.55
CA ARG A 102 -7.60 -6.99 22.23
C ARG A 102 -6.41 -7.77 21.62
N GLY A 103 -5.21 -7.18 21.60
CA GLY A 103 -4.00 -7.80 21.07
C GLY A 103 -3.93 -7.86 19.54
N VAL A 104 -4.71 -7.02 18.84
CA VAL A 104 -4.75 -6.96 17.38
C VAL A 104 -3.95 -5.76 16.88
N GLU A 105 -3.00 -5.99 15.98
CA GLU A 105 -2.23 -4.93 15.32
C GLU A 105 -3.08 -4.23 14.24
N ILE A 106 -3.45 -2.98 14.52
CA ILE A 106 -4.25 -2.11 13.67
C ILE A 106 -3.32 -1.18 12.87
N PHE A 107 -3.57 -1.07 11.56
CA PHE A 107 -2.97 -0.02 10.72
C PHE A 107 -3.80 1.26 10.85
N SER A 108 -3.12 2.37 11.12
CA SER A 108 -3.69 3.71 11.12
C SER A 108 -2.94 4.62 10.14
N LYS A 109 -3.67 5.61 9.62
CA LYS A 109 -3.13 6.64 8.74
C LYS A 109 -3.77 7.99 9.03
N SER A 110 -2.94 9.03 9.08
CA SER A 110 -3.41 10.42 9.21
C SER A 110 -2.84 11.33 8.13
N TRP A 111 -3.59 12.38 7.86
CA TRP A 111 -3.25 13.48 6.95
C TRP A 111 -3.55 14.78 7.70
N LEU A 112 -2.51 15.52 8.04
CA LEU A 112 -2.62 16.80 8.75
C LEU A 112 -2.17 17.94 7.82
N PRO A 113 -2.74 19.15 7.93
CA PRO A 113 -2.19 20.33 7.28
C PRO A 113 -0.74 20.56 7.76
N GLU A 114 0.16 20.92 6.85
CA GLU A 114 1.56 21.19 7.19
C GLU A 114 1.80 22.64 7.65
N ALA A 115 0.97 23.57 7.18
CA ALA A 115 1.12 25.01 7.42
C ALA A 115 0.30 25.56 8.60
N SER A 116 -0.58 24.76 9.22
CA SER A 116 -1.44 25.19 10.32
C SER A 116 -1.83 24.02 11.23
N SER A 117 -2.35 24.32 12.42
CA SER A 117 -3.18 23.36 13.15
C SER A 117 -4.44 23.00 12.33
N PRO A 118 -5.01 21.79 12.51
CA PRO A 118 -6.28 21.43 11.91
C PRO A 118 -7.45 22.17 12.57
N ARG A 119 -8.45 22.56 11.76
CA ARG A 119 -9.65 23.28 12.24
C ARG A 119 -10.63 22.37 12.98
N ALA A 120 -10.70 21.11 12.55
CA ALA A 120 -11.46 20.03 13.19
C ALA A 120 -10.87 18.68 12.77
N LEU A 121 -11.23 17.62 13.51
CA LEU A 121 -10.89 16.24 13.19
C LEU A 121 -11.96 15.58 12.31
N VAL A 122 -11.55 14.77 11.34
CA VAL A 122 -12.44 13.92 10.54
C VAL A 122 -11.97 12.47 10.63
N CYS A 123 -12.74 11.63 11.32
CA CYS A 123 -12.42 10.24 11.60
C CYS A 123 -13.18 9.29 10.66
N PHE A 124 -12.46 8.68 9.72
CA PHE A 124 -13.03 7.84 8.66
C PHE A 124 -13.36 6.43 9.13
N CYS A 125 -14.64 6.13 9.18
CA CYS A 125 -15.18 4.80 9.24
C CYS A 125 -15.23 4.22 7.81
N HIS A 126 -14.27 3.35 7.48
CA HIS A 126 -14.24 2.50 6.27
C HIS A 126 -14.26 3.19 4.89
N ASP A 127 -13.10 3.23 4.23
CA ASP A 127 -13.01 3.30 2.76
C ASP A 127 -11.61 2.79 2.28
N PRO A 128 -11.53 1.79 1.37
CA PRO A 128 -10.26 1.40 0.77
C PRO A 128 -9.69 2.39 -0.28
N PHE A 129 -10.47 3.38 -0.77
CA PHE A 129 -10.04 4.42 -1.73
C PHE A 129 -9.62 5.77 -1.12
N LEU A 130 -9.70 5.85 0.21
CA LEU A 130 -9.61 7.03 1.06
C LEU A 130 -8.56 8.10 0.73
N THR A 131 -7.39 7.70 0.25
CA THR A 131 -6.19 8.57 0.27
C THR A 131 -6.38 9.92 -0.43
N GLY A 132 -7.16 10.01 -1.50
CA GLY A 132 -7.42 11.28 -2.17
C GLY A 132 -8.51 12.14 -1.51
N ILE A 133 -9.52 11.50 -0.91
CA ILE A 133 -10.59 12.19 -0.15
C ILE A 133 -9.96 12.82 1.10
N ALA A 134 -9.15 12.05 1.82
CA ALA A 134 -8.41 12.52 2.98
C ALA A 134 -7.41 13.64 2.64
N ARG A 135 -6.69 13.55 1.50
CA ARG A 135 -5.86 14.66 1.00
C ARG A 135 -6.69 15.92 0.72
N ARG A 136 -7.85 15.79 0.07
CA ARG A 136 -8.70 16.94 -0.27
C ARG A 136 -9.18 17.66 0.99
N LEU A 137 -9.61 16.92 2.01
CA LEU A 137 -10.01 17.47 3.30
C LEU A 137 -8.82 18.07 4.08
N ALA A 138 -7.64 17.44 4.05
CA ALA A 138 -6.44 17.98 4.69
C ALA A 138 -5.97 19.30 4.04
N LEU A 139 -6.05 19.43 2.71
CA LEU A 139 -5.84 20.70 2.00
C LEU A 139 -6.90 21.77 2.32
N SER A 140 -8.08 21.35 2.76
CA SER A 140 -9.12 22.22 3.35
C SER A 140 -8.93 22.44 4.87
N GLY A 141 -7.76 22.13 5.43
CA GLY A 141 -7.42 22.44 6.81
C GLY A 141 -7.98 21.48 7.87
N TYR A 142 -8.42 20.28 7.49
CA TYR A 142 -8.92 19.26 8.42
C TYR A 142 -7.84 18.27 8.85
N GLY A 143 -7.90 17.82 10.11
CA GLY A 143 -7.06 16.73 10.61
C GLY A 143 -7.74 15.41 10.31
N VAL A 144 -7.33 14.72 9.25
CA VAL A 144 -8.01 13.49 8.80
C VAL A 144 -7.32 12.26 9.37
N PHE A 145 -8.10 11.35 9.95
CA PHE A 145 -7.62 10.11 10.56
C PHE A 145 -8.44 8.92 10.05
N ALA A 146 -7.78 7.78 9.86
CA ALA A 146 -8.42 6.54 9.45
C ALA A 146 -7.70 5.31 9.99
N MET A 147 -8.44 4.24 10.21
CA MET A 147 -7.90 2.91 10.50
C MET A 147 -8.44 1.86 9.55
N ASP A 148 -7.59 0.89 9.21
CA ASP A 148 -8.06 -0.36 8.63
C ASP A 148 -8.69 -1.23 9.73
N TYR A 149 -9.87 -1.77 9.46
CA TYR A 149 -10.57 -2.63 10.41
C TYR A 149 -9.86 -3.99 10.57
N PRO A 150 -9.98 -4.68 11.73
CA PRO A 150 -9.49 -6.06 11.86
C PRO A 150 -10.05 -6.95 10.74
N GLY A 151 -9.16 -7.63 10.03
CA GLY A 151 -9.53 -8.40 8.85
C GLY A 151 -9.64 -7.61 7.54
N PHE A 152 -9.32 -6.33 7.49
CA PHE A 152 -9.36 -5.50 6.27
C PHE A 152 -8.01 -4.80 6.01
N GLY A 153 -7.79 -4.37 4.77
CA GLY A 153 -6.63 -3.58 4.34
C GLY A 153 -5.29 -4.11 4.85
N LEU A 154 -4.65 -3.36 5.74
CA LEU A 154 -3.31 -3.62 6.26
C LEU A 154 -3.29 -4.07 7.72
N SER A 155 -4.41 -3.94 8.44
CA SER A 155 -4.57 -4.43 9.81
C SER A 155 -4.47 -5.96 9.89
N GLN A 156 -4.20 -6.48 11.09
CA GLN A 156 -4.18 -7.92 11.39
C GLN A 156 -5.59 -8.52 11.31
N GLY A 157 -5.66 -9.85 11.25
CA GLY A 157 -6.92 -10.61 11.21
C GLY A 157 -7.27 -11.13 9.81
N LEU A 158 -8.13 -12.16 9.80
CA LEU A 158 -8.52 -12.93 8.62
C LEU A 158 -9.28 -12.08 7.60
N HIS A 159 -8.86 -12.11 6.33
CA HIS A 159 -9.39 -11.17 5.33
C HIS A 159 -10.90 -11.30 5.10
N GLY A 160 -11.66 -10.21 5.27
CA GLY A 160 -13.11 -10.17 5.09
C GLY A 160 -13.89 -10.86 6.20
N PHE A 161 -13.30 -11.02 7.39
CA PHE A 161 -13.90 -11.70 8.54
C PHE A 161 -14.22 -10.75 9.69
N ILE A 162 -15.50 -10.46 9.91
CA ILE A 162 -15.99 -9.76 11.09
C ILE A 162 -16.57 -10.83 12.05
N PRO A 163 -15.97 -11.05 13.24
CA PRO A 163 -16.48 -12.04 14.20
C PRO A 163 -17.69 -11.52 14.99
N SER A 164 -17.68 -10.23 15.32
CA SER A 164 -18.76 -9.45 15.94
C SER A 164 -18.66 -8.02 15.42
N PHE A 165 -19.79 -7.40 15.07
CA PHE A 165 -19.78 -5.99 14.68
C PHE A 165 -19.61 -5.04 15.86
N ASP A 166 -20.07 -5.40 17.06
CA ASP A 166 -19.87 -4.56 18.26
C ASP A 166 -18.40 -4.50 18.66
N LEU A 167 -17.66 -5.61 18.59
CA LEU A 167 -16.22 -5.62 18.82
C LEU A 167 -15.46 -4.75 17.79
N LEU A 168 -15.94 -4.71 16.54
CA LEU A 168 -15.40 -3.83 15.51
C LEU A 168 -15.67 -2.34 15.85
N VAL A 169 -16.89 -2.01 16.27
CA VAL A 169 -17.24 -0.64 16.69
C VAL A 169 -16.42 -0.24 17.93
N GLU A 170 -16.16 -1.16 18.85
CA GLU A 170 -15.34 -0.94 20.05
C GLU A 170 -13.87 -0.70 19.71
N ASP A 171 -13.27 -1.43 18.75
CA ASP A 171 -11.91 -1.14 18.26
C ASP A 171 -11.80 0.28 17.66
N VAL A 172 -12.85 0.71 16.94
CA VAL A 172 -12.90 2.04 16.29
C VAL A 172 -13.13 3.15 17.31
N ILE A 173 -13.91 2.88 18.37
CA ILE A 173 -14.05 3.78 19.52
C ILE A 173 -12.71 3.91 20.26
N GLU A 174 -12.01 2.81 20.54
CA GLU A 174 -10.70 2.81 21.21
C GLU A 174 -9.71 3.68 20.43
N HIS A 175 -9.54 3.41 19.12
CA HIS A 175 -8.57 4.11 18.30
C HIS A 175 -8.88 5.62 18.18
N TYR A 176 -10.14 6.01 17.95
CA TYR A 176 -10.48 7.43 17.83
C TYR A 176 -10.59 8.16 19.17
N SER A 177 -10.82 7.47 20.29
CA SER A 177 -10.67 8.07 21.62
C SER A 177 -9.21 8.42 21.89
N ASN A 178 -8.28 7.49 21.63
CA ASN A 178 -6.84 7.72 21.77
C ASN A 178 -6.34 8.90 20.91
N ILE A 179 -6.89 9.10 19.70
CA ILE A 179 -6.57 10.27 18.86
C ILE A 179 -7.14 11.57 19.44
N LYS A 180 -8.35 11.55 19.98
CA LYS A 180 -9.02 12.73 20.57
C LYS A 180 -8.45 13.13 21.92
N ASP A 181 -7.92 12.17 22.69
CA ASP A 181 -7.28 12.43 23.98
C ASP A 181 -5.85 13.01 23.84
N ASN A 182 -5.29 13.08 22.62
CA ASN A 182 -4.03 13.78 22.34
C ASN A 182 -4.19 15.30 22.64
N PRO A 183 -3.32 15.91 23.48
CA PRO A 183 -3.34 17.36 23.74
C PRO A 183 -3.21 18.26 22.50
N GLU A 184 -2.72 17.75 21.37
CA GLU A 184 -2.71 18.47 20.08
C GLU A 184 -4.12 18.68 19.49
N PHE A 185 -5.09 17.85 19.89
CA PHE A 185 -6.40 17.76 19.24
C PHE A 185 -7.62 17.80 20.19
N SER A 186 -7.41 17.67 21.51
CA SER A 186 -8.50 17.44 22.49
C SER A 186 -9.48 18.60 22.69
N SER A 187 -9.16 19.79 22.19
CA SER A 187 -10.06 20.95 22.16
C SER A 187 -10.81 21.13 20.84
N LEU A 188 -10.52 20.32 19.81
CA LEU A 188 -11.05 20.51 18.46
C LEU A 188 -12.42 19.84 18.27
N PRO A 189 -13.30 20.40 17.42
CA PRO A 189 -14.47 19.69 16.91
C PRO A 189 -14.06 18.37 16.25
N SER A 190 -14.88 17.33 16.38
CA SER A 190 -14.57 16.00 15.82
C SER A 190 -15.78 15.37 15.15
N PHE A 191 -15.59 14.99 13.88
CA PHE A 191 -16.63 14.45 13.02
C PHE A 191 -16.35 12.99 12.66
N LEU A 192 -17.41 12.19 12.58
CA LEU A 192 -17.36 10.88 11.95
C LEU A 192 -17.57 11.02 10.44
N PHE A 193 -16.87 10.23 9.63
CA PHE A 193 -17.12 10.12 8.20
C PHE A 193 -17.32 8.65 7.84
N GLY A 194 -18.49 8.26 7.34
CA GLY A 194 -18.82 6.85 7.09
C GLY A 194 -19.42 6.62 5.71
N GLN A 195 -18.74 5.83 4.87
CA GLN A 195 -19.28 5.38 3.58
C GLN A 195 -19.77 3.93 3.66
N SER A 196 -20.98 3.63 3.15
CA SER A 196 -21.53 2.26 3.10
C SER A 196 -21.56 1.58 4.48
N MET A 197 -20.88 0.43 4.66
CA MET A 197 -20.66 -0.22 5.96
C MET A 197 -20.01 0.71 7.01
N GLY A 198 -19.22 1.68 6.57
CA GLY A 198 -18.67 2.75 7.39
C GLY A 198 -19.74 3.61 8.06
N GLY A 199 -20.83 3.92 7.35
CA GLY A 199 -21.97 4.63 7.92
C GLY A 199 -22.65 3.83 9.04
N ALA A 200 -22.71 2.50 8.91
CA ALA A 200 -23.21 1.63 9.98
C ALA A 200 -22.33 1.66 11.23
N VAL A 201 -21.00 1.71 11.05
CA VAL A 201 -20.05 1.92 12.15
C VAL A 201 -20.27 3.29 12.78
N SER A 202 -20.34 4.37 12.01
CA SER A 202 -20.58 5.73 12.56
C SER A 202 -21.89 5.82 13.36
N LEU A 203 -22.96 5.17 12.90
CA LEU A 203 -24.24 5.12 13.62
C LEU A 203 -24.15 4.29 14.92
N LYS A 204 -23.49 3.12 14.92
CA LYS A 204 -23.28 2.35 16.16
C LYS A 204 -22.26 3.00 17.13
N ILE A 205 -21.32 3.81 16.64
CA ILE A 205 -20.50 4.71 17.49
C ILE A 205 -21.40 5.72 18.17
N HIS A 206 -22.26 6.44 17.43
CA HIS A 206 -23.22 7.38 18.02
C HIS A 206 -24.11 6.71 19.07
N PHE A 207 -24.66 5.52 18.81
CA PHE A 207 -25.49 4.81 19.79
C PHE A 207 -24.74 4.40 21.06
N LYS A 208 -23.42 4.15 21.00
CA LYS A 208 -22.56 3.90 22.18
C LYS A 208 -22.05 5.21 22.82
N GLN A 209 -21.98 6.32 22.09
CA GLN A 209 -21.41 7.61 22.52
C GLN A 209 -22.25 8.83 22.08
N PRO A 210 -23.51 9.02 22.55
CA PRO A 210 -24.48 9.91 21.90
C PRO A 210 -24.21 11.43 21.95
N ILE A 211 -23.15 11.85 22.63
CA ILE A 211 -22.74 13.25 22.82
C ILE A 211 -21.24 13.49 22.57
N ALA A 212 -20.49 12.47 22.12
CA ALA A 212 -19.03 12.56 22.03
C ALA A 212 -18.52 13.17 20.71
N TRP A 213 -19.40 13.43 19.74
CA TRP A 213 -19.06 13.77 18.36
C TRP A 213 -19.82 15.02 17.92
N THR A 214 -19.15 15.95 17.25
CA THR A 214 -19.74 17.21 16.74
C THR A 214 -20.75 16.94 15.63
N GLY A 215 -20.58 15.85 14.88
CA GLY A 215 -21.54 15.37 13.89
C GLY A 215 -21.00 14.21 13.05
N ALA A 216 -21.77 13.80 12.04
CA ALA A 216 -21.35 12.76 11.10
C ALA A 216 -21.71 13.07 9.64
N VAL A 217 -20.76 12.81 8.74
CA VAL A 217 -20.96 12.76 7.29
C VAL A 217 -21.20 11.30 6.89
N LEU A 218 -22.34 11.01 6.27
CA LEU A 218 -22.80 9.67 5.93
C LEU A 218 -23.03 9.56 4.41
N VAL A 219 -22.21 8.74 3.74
CA VAL A 219 -22.20 8.59 2.27
C VAL A 219 -22.73 7.21 1.90
N ALA A 220 -23.85 7.15 1.19
CA ALA A 220 -24.58 5.92 0.87
C ALA A 220 -24.66 4.91 2.06
N PRO A 221 -25.12 5.35 3.26
CA PRO A 221 -24.93 4.58 4.50
C PRO A 221 -25.76 3.30 4.57
N MET A 222 -25.14 2.21 5.03
CA MET A 222 -25.81 0.96 5.35
C MET A 222 -26.59 1.07 6.68
N CYS A 223 -27.86 1.51 6.64
CA CYS A 223 -28.70 1.63 7.85
C CYS A 223 -30.07 0.92 7.77
N LYS A 224 -30.38 0.25 6.66
CA LYS A 224 -31.51 -0.68 6.46
C LYS A 224 -31.15 -1.64 5.31
N ILE A 225 -31.77 -2.82 5.27
CA ILE A 225 -31.62 -3.80 4.19
C ILE A 225 -32.75 -3.56 3.18
N ALA A 226 -32.46 -3.48 1.88
CA ALA A 226 -33.50 -3.41 0.85
C ALA A 226 -34.32 -4.71 0.83
N ASP A 227 -35.65 -4.61 0.68
CA ASP A 227 -36.57 -5.74 0.90
C ASP A 227 -36.33 -6.92 -0.07
N ASP A 228 -35.83 -6.66 -1.29
CA ASP A 228 -35.45 -7.68 -2.28
C ASP A 228 -34.16 -8.44 -1.92
N MET A 229 -33.33 -7.85 -1.06
CA MET A 229 -32.04 -8.38 -0.61
C MET A 229 -32.14 -9.16 0.70
N VAL A 230 -33.31 -9.19 1.36
CA VAL A 230 -33.55 -9.97 2.58
C VAL A 230 -33.68 -11.47 2.23
N PRO A 231 -32.82 -12.37 2.76
CA PRO A 231 -32.96 -13.81 2.53
C PRO A 231 -34.28 -14.33 3.14
N PRO A 232 -35.01 -15.25 2.47
CA PRO A 232 -36.23 -15.85 3.00
C PRO A 232 -36.08 -16.34 4.45
N PRO A 233 -37.07 -16.15 5.35
CA PRO A 233 -36.88 -16.34 6.79
C PRO A 233 -36.28 -17.69 7.21
N VAL A 234 -36.65 -18.78 6.53
CA VAL A 234 -36.08 -20.12 6.77
C VAL A 234 -34.59 -20.17 6.38
N LEU A 235 -34.22 -19.64 5.21
CA LEU A 235 -32.84 -19.55 4.77
C LEU A 235 -32.00 -18.66 5.70
N LYS A 236 -32.56 -17.54 6.17
CA LYS A 236 -31.92 -16.67 7.18
C LYS A 236 -31.58 -17.45 8.45
N GLN A 237 -32.49 -18.26 8.99
CA GLN A 237 -32.21 -19.06 10.19
C GLN A 237 -31.18 -20.17 9.92
N ILE A 238 -31.21 -20.83 8.76
CA ILE A 238 -30.19 -21.81 8.35
C ILE A 238 -28.80 -21.16 8.28
N LEU A 239 -28.69 -19.97 7.68
CA LEU A 239 -27.43 -19.22 7.61
C LEU A 239 -26.93 -18.79 8.99
N ILE A 240 -27.80 -18.36 9.90
CA ILE A 240 -27.45 -18.02 11.29
C ILE A 240 -26.95 -19.25 12.07
N GLY A 241 -27.61 -20.40 11.95
CA GLY A 241 -27.16 -21.64 12.59
C GLY A 241 -25.81 -22.11 12.03
N LEU A 242 -25.67 -22.12 10.71
CA LEU A 242 -24.44 -22.53 10.03
C LEU A 242 -23.27 -21.56 10.31
N ALA A 243 -23.55 -20.26 10.57
CA ALA A 243 -22.53 -19.28 10.95
C ALA A 243 -21.85 -19.59 12.30
N ASN A 244 -22.48 -20.38 13.18
CA ASN A 244 -21.86 -20.80 14.42
C ASN A 244 -20.93 -22.02 14.23
N VAL A 245 -21.17 -22.86 13.21
CA VAL A 245 -20.38 -24.07 12.93
C VAL A 245 -19.26 -23.80 11.92
N LEU A 246 -19.55 -23.04 10.85
CA LEU A 246 -18.62 -22.76 9.74
C LEU A 246 -18.34 -21.25 9.53
N PRO A 247 -18.12 -20.43 10.59
CA PRO A 247 -18.10 -18.96 10.52
C PRO A 247 -17.20 -18.37 9.43
N LYS A 248 -16.03 -18.99 9.21
CA LYS A 248 -14.96 -18.49 8.33
C LYS A 248 -15.16 -18.83 6.84
N HIS A 249 -16.14 -19.67 6.48
CA HIS A 249 -16.33 -20.18 5.13
C HIS A 249 -16.99 -19.15 4.19
N LYS A 250 -16.49 -19.09 2.95
CA LYS A 250 -16.87 -18.13 1.90
C LYS A 250 -18.09 -18.61 1.09
N LEU A 251 -19.20 -18.89 1.79
CA LEU A 251 -20.39 -19.58 1.24
C LEU A 251 -21.46 -18.67 0.63
N VAL A 252 -21.46 -17.37 0.95
CA VAL A 252 -22.52 -16.45 0.51
C VAL A 252 -22.34 -16.13 -0.99
N PRO A 253 -23.42 -16.13 -1.80
CA PRO A 253 -23.37 -15.65 -3.19
C PRO A 253 -22.86 -14.20 -3.28
N GLN A 254 -22.20 -13.87 -4.39
CA GLN A 254 -21.65 -12.55 -4.65
C GLN A 254 -22.30 -12.00 -5.93
N LYS A 255 -23.09 -10.92 -5.81
CA LYS A 255 -23.40 -10.04 -6.95
C LYS A 255 -22.11 -9.28 -7.32
N ASP A 256 -21.96 -8.81 -8.56
CA ASP A 256 -20.85 -7.92 -8.90
C ASP A 256 -21.13 -6.52 -8.35
N LEU A 257 -20.61 -6.26 -7.15
CA LEU A 257 -20.76 -4.97 -6.47
C LEU A 257 -19.99 -3.85 -7.18
N ALA A 258 -18.95 -4.15 -7.94
CA ALA A 258 -18.23 -3.11 -8.69
C ALA A 258 -19.01 -2.64 -9.92
N GLU A 259 -19.77 -3.54 -10.57
CA GLU A 259 -20.72 -3.18 -11.61
C GLU A 259 -21.92 -2.38 -11.07
N ALA A 260 -22.43 -2.70 -9.89
CA ALA A 260 -23.54 -1.99 -9.25
C ALA A 260 -23.14 -0.64 -8.63
N ALA A 261 -21.90 -0.48 -8.13
CA ALA A 261 -21.47 0.71 -7.40
C ALA A 261 -20.85 1.82 -8.27
N PHE A 262 -20.20 1.48 -9.41
CA PHE A 262 -19.42 2.43 -10.21
C PHE A 262 -20.08 2.76 -11.55
N ARG A 263 -20.49 4.02 -11.70
CA ARG A 263 -21.07 4.57 -12.94
C ARG A 263 -20.03 4.79 -14.04
N ASP A 264 -18.86 5.35 -13.70
CA ASP A 264 -17.76 5.53 -14.65
C ASP A 264 -16.96 4.23 -14.79
N VAL A 265 -17.10 3.58 -15.95
CA VAL A 265 -16.41 2.34 -16.32
C VAL A 265 -14.88 2.47 -16.23
N ARG A 266 -14.30 3.66 -16.42
CA ARG A 266 -12.84 3.88 -16.27
C ARG A 266 -12.43 3.71 -14.81
N LYS A 267 -13.21 4.28 -13.89
CA LYS A 267 -12.99 4.25 -12.44
C LYS A 267 -13.28 2.86 -11.89
N ARG A 268 -14.36 2.22 -12.38
CA ARG A 268 -14.65 0.80 -12.16
C ARG A 268 -13.46 -0.08 -12.51
N ASN A 269 -12.80 0.15 -13.64
CA ASN A 269 -11.61 -0.62 -14.03
C ASN A 269 -10.38 -0.33 -13.13
N MET A 270 -10.27 0.87 -12.56
CA MET A 270 -9.21 1.20 -11.58
C MET A 270 -9.38 0.48 -10.24
N THR A 271 -10.59 -0.02 -9.90
CA THR A 271 -10.82 -0.82 -8.67
C THR A 271 -9.91 -2.05 -8.58
N GLN A 272 -9.50 -2.60 -9.73
CA GLN A 272 -8.62 -3.78 -9.80
C GLN A 272 -7.22 -3.53 -9.19
N TYR A 273 -6.77 -2.27 -9.12
CA TYR A 273 -5.52 -1.90 -8.46
C TYR A 273 -5.65 -1.79 -6.93
N ASN A 274 -6.87 -1.79 -6.38
CA ASN A 274 -7.10 -1.89 -4.95
C ASN A 274 -7.04 -3.36 -4.48
N VAL A 275 -5.90 -3.97 -4.77
CA VAL A 275 -5.56 -5.38 -4.54
C VAL A 275 -5.65 -5.85 -3.08
N ILE A 276 -5.67 -4.93 -2.11
CA ILE A 276 -5.87 -5.25 -0.68
C ILE A 276 -7.32 -5.19 -0.24
N CYS A 277 -8.25 -4.75 -1.10
CA CYS A 277 -9.68 -4.83 -0.86
C CYS A 277 -10.15 -6.30 -0.94
N TYR A 278 -11.15 -6.67 -0.13
CA TYR A 278 -11.68 -8.03 -0.12
C TYR A 278 -12.59 -8.28 -1.33
N SER A 279 -12.06 -8.95 -2.35
CA SER A 279 -12.78 -9.25 -3.60
C SER A 279 -13.49 -10.62 -3.64
N GLY A 280 -13.37 -11.43 -2.58
CA GLY A 280 -13.95 -12.76 -2.50
C GLY A 280 -15.41 -12.77 -2.00
N LYS A 281 -16.07 -13.94 -2.12
CA LYS A 281 -17.40 -14.18 -1.54
C LYS A 281 -17.44 -13.83 -0.04
N PRO A 282 -18.49 -13.19 0.47
CA PRO A 282 -18.60 -12.88 1.90
C PRO A 282 -18.48 -14.13 2.76
N ARG A 283 -17.78 -14.00 3.89
CA ARG A 283 -17.71 -15.07 4.90
C ARG A 283 -19.01 -15.13 5.68
N LEU A 284 -19.44 -16.34 6.02
CA LEU A 284 -20.76 -16.60 6.58
C LEU A 284 -21.03 -15.81 7.89
N ARG A 285 -20.06 -15.72 8.80
CA ARG A 285 -20.21 -14.90 10.01
C ARG A 285 -20.32 -13.41 9.67
N THR A 286 -19.42 -12.88 8.82
CA THR A 286 -19.45 -11.47 8.38
C THR A 286 -20.83 -11.09 7.84
N ALA A 287 -21.42 -11.91 6.98
CA ALA A 287 -22.75 -11.65 6.41
C ALA A 287 -23.87 -11.67 7.47
N VAL A 288 -23.82 -12.58 8.45
CA VAL A 288 -24.76 -12.59 9.58
C VAL A 288 -24.58 -11.37 10.49
N GLU A 289 -23.35 -10.91 10.71
CA GLU A 289 -23.09 -9.69 11.48
C GLU A 289 -23.53 -8.41 10.75
N MET A 290 -23.39 -8.33 9.41
CA MET A 290 -24.00 -7.24 8.61
C MET A 290 -25.53 -7.24 8.78
N LEU A 291 -26.14 -8.42 8.64
CA LEU A 291 -27.60 -8.59 8.68
C LEU A 291 -28.16 -8.18 10.06
N ARG A 292 -27.51 -8.58 11.15
CA ARG A 292 -27.85 -8.19 12.53
C ARG A 292 -27.72 -6.68 12.73
N THR A 293 -26.53 -6.15 12.47
CA THR A 293 -26.18 -4.73 12.60
C THR A 293 -27.17 -3.83 11.90
N THR A 294 -27.55 -4.19 10.67
CA THR A 294 -28.42 -3.34 9.86
C THR A 294 -29.85 -3.31 10.42
N GLN A 295 -30.36 -4.43 10.95
CA GLN A 295 -31.66 -4.46 11.64
C GLN A 295 -31.63 -3.76 13.01
N GLU A 296 -30.50 -3.85 13.74
CA GLU A 296 -30.31 -3.12 14.99
C GLU A 296 -30.28 -1.59 14.78
N ILE A 297 -29.74 -1.13 13.64
CA ILE A 297 -29.73 0.30 13.27
C ILE A 297 -31.12 0.76 12.82
N GLU A 298 -31.80 -0.03 11.97
CA GLU A 298 -33.16 0.24 11.49
C GLU A 298 -34.16 0.45 12.64
N GLN A 299 -34.06 -0.37 13.69
CA GLN A 299 -34.86 -0.25 14.93
C GLN A 299 -34.47 0.94 15.82
N GLN A 300 -33.41 1.68 15.49
CA GLN A 300 -32.83 2.72 16.34
C GLN A 300 -32.56 4.04 15.61
N LEU A 301 -33.05 4.21 14.37
CA LEU A 301 -32.93 5.46 13.60
C LEU A 301 -33.44 6.69 14.40
N GLU A 302 -34.49 6.52 15.21
CA GLU A 302 -35.06 7.55 16.09
C GLU A 302 -34.12 7.98 17.24
N LYS A 303 -33.05 7.23 17.52
CA LYS A 303 -32.00 7.60 18.49
C LYS A 303 -30.86 8.42 17.88
N VAL A 304 -30.85 8.61 16.56
CA VAL A 304 -29.82 9.41 15.87
C VAL A 304 -30.08 10.90 16.15
N SER A 305 -29.21 11.51 16.96
CA SER A 305 -29.41 12.85 17.53
C SER A 305 -28.25 13.82 17.35
N LEU A 306 -27.13 13.36 16.77
CA LEU A 306 -26.01 14.22 16.38
C LEU A 306 -26.32 14.97 15.07
N PRO A 307 -25.68 16.12 14.81
CA PRO A 307 -25.69 16.78 13.50
C PRO A 307 -25.27 15.82 12.37
N ILE A 308 -26.08 15.71 11.31
CA ILE A 308 -25.82 14.76 10.21
C ILE A 308 -25.96 15.35 8.82
N LEU A 309 -24.97 15.11 7.97
CA LEU A 309 -25.05 15.24 6.53
C LEU A 309 -25.19 13.85 5.90
N ILE A 310 -26.28 13.61 5.19
CA ILE A 310 -26.56 12.37 4.44
C ILE A 310 -26.42 12.65 2.94
N LEU A 311 -25.61 11.86 2.25
CA LEU A 311 -25.27 12.00 0.83
C LEU A 311 -25.58 10.68 0.12
N HIS A 312 -26.44 10.68 -0.90
CA HIS A 312 -26.85 9.43 -1.58
C HIS A 312 -27.08 9.65 -3.08
N GLY A 313 -26.69 8.68 -3.92
CA GLY A 313 -26.98 8.68 -5.35
C GLY A 313 -28.37 8.12 -5.64
N GLU A 314 -29.20 8.78 -6.46
CA GLU A 314 -30.57 8.32 -6.72
C GLU A 314 -30.67 7.05 -7.58
N ALA A 315 -29.57 6.59 -8.17
CA ALA A 315 -29.46 5.34 -8.92
C ALA A 315 -28.64 4.26 -8.18
N ASP A 316 -28.42 4.42 -6.87
CA ASP A 316 -27.79 3.39 -6.04
C ASP A 316 -28.67 2.12 -5.96
N THR A 317 -28.06 0.97 -6.22
CA THR A 317 -28.66 -0.37 -6.16
C THR A 317 -27.93 -1.32 -5.20
N VAL A 318 -26.94 -0.80 -4.46
CA VAL A 318 -26.18 -1.49 -3.40
C VAL A 318 -26.75 -1.11 -2.04
N THR A 319 -27.07 0.17 -1.83
CA THR A 319 -27.94 0.66 -0.76
C THR A 319 -29.09 1.44 -1.38
N ASP A 320 -30.35 1.09 -1.08
CA ASP A 320 -31.49 1.79 -1.68
C ASP A 320 -31.61 3.22 -1.09
N PRO A 321 -31.77 4.29 -1.89
CA PRO A 321 -31.84 5.66 -1.39
C PRO A 321 -33.01 5.93 -0.41
N SER A 322 -34.07 5.12 -0.43
CA SER A 322 -35.15 5.16 0.57
C SER A 322 -34.64 4.92 1.99
N VAL A 323 -33.59 4.12 2.17
CA VAL A 323 -32.91 3.87 3.45
C VAL A 323 -32.39 5.16 4.07
N SER A 324 -31.81 6.04 3.24
CA SER A 324 -31.33 7.36 3.68
C SER A 324 -32.45 8.38 3.85
N ARG A 325 -33.51 8.31 3.03
CA ARG A 325 -34.73 9.11 3.26
C ARG A 325 -35.41 8.75 4.59
N GLU A 326 -35.46 7.46 4.94
CA GLU A 326 -36.01 6.95 6.20
C GLU A 326 -35.16 7.33 7.41
N LEU A 327 -33.82 7.22 7.32
CA LEU A 327 -32.90 7.76 8.33
C LEU A 327 -33.13 9.27 8.54
N TYR A 328 -33.19 10.06 7.46
CA TYR A 328 -33.44 11.50 7.55
C TYR A 328 -34.79 11.83 8.22
N GLN A 329 -35.85 11.09 7.89
CA GLN A 329 -37.17 11.27 8.50
C GLN A 329 -37.16 10.94 9.99
N LYS A 330 -36.69 9.73 10.36
CA LYS A 330 -36.74 9.21 11.73
C LYS A 330 -35.73 9.83 12.69
N ALA A 331 -34.56 10.28 12.22
CA ALA A 331 -33.51 10.84 13.09
C ALA A 331 -34.05 12.00 13.95
N LYS A 332 -33.86 11.91 15.27
CA LYS A 332 -34.24 12.92 16.25
C LYS A 332 -33.38 14.19 16.20
N SER A 333 -32.25 14.18 15.48
CA SER A 333 -31.42 15.37 15.31
C SER A 333 -32.23 16.57 14.81
N SER A 334 -32.09 17.70 15.50
CA SER A 334 -32.56 19.01 15.06
C SER A 334 -31.76 19.56 13.88
N ASP A 335 -30.55 19.03 13.69
CA ASP A 335 -29.61 19.43 12.64
C ASP A 335 -29.35 18.23 11.72
N LYS A 336 -29.99 18.26 10.56
CA LYS A 336 -29.91 17.18 9.58
C LYS A 336 -30.13 17.71 8.17
N LYS A 337 -29.23 17.34 7.26
CA LYS A 337 -29.26 17.68 5.83
C LYS A 337 -29.18 16.39 5.02
N ILE A 338 -30.03 16.24 4.01
CA ILE A 338 -29.94 15.16 3.02
C ILE A 338 -29.75 15.75 1.63
N VAL A 339 -28.79 15.24 0.87
CA VAL A 339 -28.54 15.60 -0.53
C VAL A 339 -28.62 14.34 -1.38
N LEU A 340 -29.52 14.36 -2.37
CA LEU A 340 -29.73 13.27 -3.31
C LEU A 340 -29.16 13.68 -4.67
N TYR A 341 -28.20 12.89 -5.17
CA TYR A 341 -27.50 13.15 -6.42
C TYR A 341 -28.17 12.37 -7.55
N LYS A 342 -28.90 13.09 -8.40
CA LYS A 342 -29.62 12.50 -9.52
C LYS A 342 -28.68 11.69 -10.44
N ASP A 343 -29.15 10.53 -10.87
CA ASP A 343 -28.48 9.59 -11.77
C ASP A 343 -27.15 9.00 -11.24
N ALA A 344 -26.76 9.30 -9.99
CA ALA A 344 -25.51 8.85 -9.38
C ALA A 344 -25.65 7.52 -8.62
N TYR A 345 -24.57 6.76 -8.54
CA TYR A 345 -24.51 5.39 -8.00
C TYR A 345 -23.91 5.38 -6.57
N HIS A 346 -23.67 4.19 -6.00
CA HIS A 346 -23.16 3.99 -4.63
C HIS A 346 -21.83 4.70 -4.34
N SER A 347 -20.86 4.59 -5.26
CA SER A 347 -19.51 5.13 -5.12
C SER A 347 -19.45 6.62 -5.49
N LEU A 348 -20.11 7.45 -4.68
CA LEU A 348 -20.25 8.90 -4.91
C LEU A 348 -18.92 9.68 -4.94
N LEU A 349 -17.87 9.20 -4.25
CA LEU A 349 -16.60 9.92 -4.08
C LEU A 349 -15.52 9.43 -5.04
N GLU A 350 -15.70 8.26 -5.64
CA GLU A 350 -14.67 7.50 -6.33
C GLU A 350 -15.12 6.80 -7.62
N GLY A 351 -16.43 6.67 -7.85
CA GLY A 351 -17.02 5.96 -8.99
C GLY A 351 -17.91 6.78 -9.93
N GLU A 352 -18.27 8.00 -9.56
CA GLU A 352 -18.98 8.97 -10.41
C GLU A 352 -18.04 9.79 -11.32
N PRO A 353 -18.53 10.50 -12.36
CA PRO A 353 -17.74 11.45 -13.14
C PRO A 353 -17.06 12.53 -12.28
N ASP A 354 -15.91 13.05 -12.72
CA ASP A 354 -15.08 14.01 -11.94
C ASP A 354 -15.88 15.24 -11.45
N GLU A 355 -16.79 15.78 -12.26
CA GLU A 355 -17.66 16.92 -11.90
C GLU A 355 -18.58 16.61 -10.71
N MET A 356 -19.12 15.39 -10.66
CA MET A 356 -19.99 14.95 -9.57
C MET A 356 -19.18 14.70 -8.30
N ILE A 357 -18.02 14.03 -8.39
CA ILE A 357 -17.11 13.84 -7.24
C ILE A 357 -16.71 15.19 -6.64
N LEU A 358 -16.31 16.16 -7.47
CA LEU A 358 -15.95 17.51 -7.03
C LEU A 358 -17.12 18.22 -6.33
N ARG A 359 -18.35 18.04 -6.83
CA ARG A 359 -19.55 18.57 -6.19
C ARG A 359 -19.81 17.93 -4.83
N VAL A 360 -19.82 16.60 -4.74
CA VAL A 360 -20.04 15.87 -3.47
C VAL A 360 -18.98 16.29 -2.44
N LEU A 361 -17.71 16.41 -2.83
CA LEU A 361 -16.64 16.89 -1.97
C LEU A 361 -16.83 18.36 -1.54
N ALA A 362 -17.36 19.23 -2.40
CA ALA A 362 -17.67 20.62 -2.03
C ALA A 362 -18.86 20.72 -1.07
N ASP A 363 -19.92 19.94 -1.29
CA ASP A 363 -21.09 19.85 -0.39
C ASP A 363 -20.70 19.30 1.00
N ILE A 364 -19.73 18.38 1.05
CA ILE A 364 -19.09 17.89 2.30
C ILE A 364 -18.30 19.00 2.99
N ILE A 365 -17.38 19.66 2.27
CA ILE A 365 -16.48 20.66 2.85
C ILE A 365 -17.29 21.85 3.39
N SER A 366 -18.27 22.35 2.63
CA SER A 366 -19.16 23.43 3.09
C SER A 366 -19.88 23.09 4.39
N TRP A 367 -20.39 21.85 4.53
CA TRP A 367 -21.03 21.44 5.78
C TRP A 367 -20.03 21.32 6.92
N LEU A 368 -18.84 20.76 6.68
CA LEU A 368 -17.78 20.73 7.70
C LEU A 368 -17.32 22.13 8.10
N ASP A 369 -17.32 23.11 7.19
CA ASP A 369 -17.01 24.51 7.48
C ASP A 369 -18.05 25.10 8.45
N ASP A 370 -19.34 25.01 8.09
CA ASP A 370 -20.48 25.52 8.88
C ASP A 370 -20.50 25.02 10.34
N HIS A 371 -20.01 23.79 10.58
CA HIS A 371 -20.08 23.11 11.89
C HIS A 371 -18.74 23.11 12.65
N SER A 372 -17.63 23.51 12.02
CA SER A 372 -16.34 23.66 12.71
C SER A 372 -16.21 25.00 13.45
N SER A 373 -16.92 26.04 13.01
CA SER A 373 -16.77 27.41 13.51
C SER A 373 -17.46 27.73 14.84
N GLN A 374 -18.28 26.82 15.40
CA GLN A 374 -19.12 27.14 16.57
C GLN A 374 -18.40 27.04 17.93
N ALA A 375 -17.10 26.71 17.95
CA ALA A 375 -16.33 26.45 19.17
C ALA A 375 -16.01 27.68 20.04
N GLU A 376 -16.16 28.91 19.53
CA GLU A 376 -15.96 30.14 20.32
C GLU A 376 -17.19 30.55 21.16
N GLY A 377 -18.31 29.83 21.03
CA GLY A 377 -19.63 30.26 21.52
C GLY A 377 -20.10 29.77 22.89
N SER A 378 -19.40 28.85 23.57
CA SER A 378 -19.92 28.28 24.84
C SER A 378 -18.87 27.77 25.84
N LEU A 379 -18.56 28.60 26.85
CA LEU A 379 -17.84 28.17 28.07
C LEU A 379 -18.76 27.36 29.00
N VAL A 380 -19.18 26.17 28.57
CA VAL A 380 -19.80 25.17 29.47
C VAL A 380 -18.70 24.47 30.24
N THR A 381 -18.54 24.84 31.52
CA THR A 381 -17.57 24.18 32.42
C THR A 381 -17.89 22.69 32.57
N PRO A 382 -16.96 21.76 32.27
CA PRO A 382 -17.21 20.33 32.45
C PRO A 382 -17.40 19.99 33.93
N PRO A 383 -18.39 19.16 34.30
CA PRO A 383 -18.72 18.89 35.70
C PRO A 383 -17.67 18.00 36.38
N MET A 384 -17.07 18.48 37.47
CA MET A 384 -16.17 17.69 38.31
C MET A 384 -16.91 16.56 39.07
N ARG A 385 -16.89 15.34 38.54
CA ARG A 385 -16.96 14.03 39.24
C ARG A 385 -16.85 12.89 38.21
N SER A 386 -16.32 11.70 38.52
CA SER A 386 -15.92 11.13 39.82
C SER A 386 -14.70 10.21 39.70
N ARG A 387 -13.61 10.50 40.42
CA ARG A 387 -12.49 9.55 40.66
C ARG A 387 -12.88 8.50 41.72
N LYS A 388 -13.89 7.66 41.45
CA LYS A 388 -14.26 6.50 42.29
C LYS A 388 -14.90 5.36 41.48
N LEU A 389 -14.11 4.60 40.72
CA LEU A 389 -14.28 3.14 40.54
C LEU A 389 -13.09 2.48 39.79
N LEU A 390 -11.86 2.66 40.26
CA LEU A 390 -10.68 1.95 39.73
C LEU A 390 -9.57 1.78 40.79
N LEU A 391 -9.99 1.34 41.99
CA LEU A 391 -9.10 1.04 43.12
C LEU A 391 -9.26 -0.43 43.55
N SER A 392 -8.99 -1.32 42.60
CA SER A 392 -8.93 -2.78 42.74
C SER A 392 -8.04 -3.31 41.61
N LEU A 393 -7.41 -4.47 41.80
CA LEU A 393 -6.49 -5.12 40.84
C LEU A 393 -5.13 -4.44 40.59
N PHE A 394 -4.65 -3.64 41.55
CA PHE A 394 -3.20 -3.37 41.71
C PHE A 394 -2.69 -4.00 43.01
N PHE A 395 -2.35 -5.28 42.95
CA PHE A 395 -1.49 -5.96 43.93
C PHE A 395 -0.85 -7.19 43.27
N ASN A 396 0.39 -7.52 43.66
CA ASN A 396 1.22 -8.64 43.16
C ASN A 396 1.65 -8.56 41.69
N LEU A 397 2.72 -7.78 41.41
CA LEU A 397 4.04 -8.39 41.18
C LEU A 397 5.17 -7.32 41.20
N GLU A 398 5.63 -6.94 42.39
CA GLU A 398 7.00 -6.41 42.52
C GLU A 398 7.95 -7.58 42.79
N LEU A 399 8.80 -7.90 41.80
CA LEU A 399 10.10 -8.56 41.95
C LEU A 399 10.70 -8.80 40.55
N PHE A 400 11.56 -7.90 40.08
CA PHE A 400 12.90 -8.19 39.52
C PHE A 400 13.61 -6.92 39.03
N PHE A 401 14.93 -6.89 39.20
CA PHE A 401 15.91 -5.93 38.64
C PHE A 401 15.79 -4.43 38.96
N PHE A 402 16.40 -4.05 40.08
CA PHE A 402 17.46 -3.02 40.01
C PHE A 402 18.68 -3.62 39.26
N PHE A 403 19.39 -2.84 38.43
CA PHE A 403 20.86 -2.71 38.37
C PHE A 403 21.33 -1.87 37.14
N VAL A 404 22.12 -0.80 37.38
CA VAL A 404 22.94 -0.01 36.41
C VAL A 404 22.17 0.78 35.29
N PRO A 405 22.78 1.74 34.57
CA PRO A 405 22.67 3.16 34.96
C PRO A 405 22.11 4.09 33.85
N ALA A 406 22.07 5.39 34.15
CA ALA A 406 21.89 6.43 33.14
C ALA A 406 23.14 6.59 32.26
N ASP A 407 23.01 6.29 30.97
CA ASP A 407 23.50 7.12 29.85
C ASP A 407 23.09 6.48 28.51
N PHE A 408 21.94 6.87 27.97
CA PHE A 408 21.57 6.55 26.59
C PHE A 408 20.64 7.62 26.00
N SER A 409 21.10 8.32 24.96
CA SER A 409 20.36 9.43 24.37
C SER A 409 19.24 8.94 23.43
N LEU A 410 18.04 9.49 23.59
CA LEU A 410 16.93 9.34 22.65
C LEU A 410 17.30 9.72 21.20
N TYR A 411 18.33 10.56 21.03
CA TYR A 411 18.80 11.04 19.73
C TYR A 411 19.47 9.95 18.87
N ASP A 412 20.16 8.99 19.48
CA ASP A 412 20.87 7.94 18.72
C ASP A 412 19.96 6.76 18.36
N SER A 413 18.92 6.49 19.17
CA SER A 413 17.86 5.54 18.81
C SER A 413 17.17 5.91 17.48
N VAL A 414 16.88 7.21 17.28
CA VAL A 414 16.28 7.71 16.03
C VAL A 414 17.20 7.50 14.81
N LYS A 415 18.53 7.64 14.98
CA LYS A 415 19.50 7.32 13.90
C LYS A 415 19.52 5.82 13.56
N MET A 416 19.49 4.94 14.57
CA MET A 416 19.51 3.49 14.35
C MET A 416 18.30 3.03 13.53
N PHE A 417 17.10 3.53 13.84
CA PHE A 417 15.90 3.23 13.03
C PHE A 417 15.94 3.83 11.62
N SER A 418 16.57 4.99 11.42
CA SER A 418 16.64 5.60 10.08
C SER A 418 17.64 4.90 9.15
N ALA A 419 18.79 4.47 9.66
CA ALA A 419 19.82 3.77 8.88
C ALA A 419 19.35 2.40 8.34
N GLN A 420 18.47 1.70 9.06
CA GLN A 420 17.89 0.42 8.61
C GLN A 420 17.22 0.51 7.24
N ASN A 421 16.70 1.67 6.82
CA ASN A 421 16.09 1.87 5.50
C ASN A 421 17.08 1.68 4.33
N LYS A 422 18.40 1.79 4.58
CA LYS A 422 19.46 1.58 3.58
C LYS A 422 19.83 0.12 3.38
N ILE A 423 19.25 -0.82 4.13
CA ILE A 423 19.42 -2.26 3.89
C ILE A 423 18.06 -2.99 3.83
N LYS A 424 17.90 -3.89 2.84
CA LYS A 424 16.69 -4.72 2.69
C LYS A 424 17.09 -6.17 2.41
N LYS A 425 17.02 -7.03 3.43
CA LYS A 425 17.42 -8.43 3.35
C LYS A 425 16.25 -9.32 2.95
N ASP A 426 16.52 -10.34 2.12
CA ASP A 426 15.52 -11.36 1.77
C ASP A 426 14.97 -12.04 3.04
N LYS A 427 13.64 -12.20 3.12
CA LYS A 427 12.90 -12.86 4.23
C LYS A 427 13.04 -12.20 5.62
N ASN A 428 13.31 -10.89 5.71
CA ASN A 428 13.39 -10.15 6.98
C ASN A 428 14.44 -10.73 7.96
N ALA A 429 15.50 -11.37 7.46
CA ALA A 429 16.63 -11.77 8.29
C ALA A 429 17.30 -10.52 8.88
N ALA A 430 17.66 -10.56 10.16
CA ALA A 430 18.36 -9.45 10.83
C ALA A 430 19.66 -9.07 10.08
N PRO A 431 20.02 -7.77 10.05
CA PRO A 431 21.32 -7.34 9.57
C PRO A 431 22.43 -7.84 10.50
N THR A 432 23.64 -7.92 9.96
CA THR A 432 24.88 -8.18 10.69
C THR A 432 25.60 -6.87 10.97
N GLU A 433 26.52 -6.85 11.94
CA GLU A 433 27.29 -5.66 12.31
C GLU A 433 27.94 -4.94 11.10
N CYS A 434 28.51 -5.70 10.15
CA CYS A 434 29.09 -5.17 8.91
C CYS A 434 28.04 -4.54 7.97
N GLU A 435 26.82 -5.07 7.96
CA GLU A 435 25.70 -4.55 7.18
C GLU A 435 25.13 -3.27 7.78
N GLU A 436 25.03 -3.21 9.11
CA GLU A 436 24.60 -2.01 9.85
C GLU A 436 25.61 -0.87 9.69
N GLN A 437 26.92 -1.16 9.84
CA GLN A 437 27.99 -0.19 9.60
C GLN A 437 27.93 0.42 8.19
N VAL A 438 27.71 -0.40 7.15
CA VAL A 438 27.58 0.07 5.77
C VAL A 438 26.28 0.84 5.55
N ALA A 439 25.16 0.39 6.13
CA ALA A 439 23.88 1.08 6.03
C ALA A 439 23.91 2.47 6.70
N GLN A 440 24.52 2.59 7.88
CA GLN A 440 24.78 3.86 8.56
C GLN A 440 25.71 4.74 7.71
N ALA A 441 26.82 4.21 7.20
CA ALA A 441 27.75 4.96 6.37
C ALA A 441 27.09 5.58 5.13
N LEU A 442 26.15 4.86 4.50
CA LEU A 442 25.33 5.36 3.38
C LEU A 442 24.30 6.41 3.81
N PHE A 443 23.63 6.23 4.94
CA PHE A 443 22.65 7.19 5.48
C PHE A 443 23.31 8.51 5.88
N ASP A 444 24.48 8.47 6.50
CA ASP A 444 25.28 9.66 6.77
C ASP A 444 25.64 10.40 5.47
N LEU A 445 26.08 9.67 4.43
CA LEU A 445 26.52 10.27 3.16
C LEU A 445 25.38 10.93 2.40
N GLU A 446 24.15 10.40 2.50
CA GLU A 446 22.95 11.10 2.00
C GLU A 446 22.72 12.43 2.74
N ASN A 447 22.95 12.47 4.04
CA ASN A 447 22.67 13.66 4.84
C ASN A 447 23.79 14.72 4.76
N THR A 448 25.05 14.30 4.67
CA THR A 448 26.22 15.19 4.65
C THR A 448 26.61 15.67 3.25
N ASN A 449 26.49 14.84 2.21
CA ASN A 449 26.96 15.19 0.85
C ASN A 449 25.81 15.63 -0.05
N GLN A 450 25.74 16.93 -0.34
CA GLN A 450 24.66 17.53 -1.15
C GLN A 450 24.59 17.00 -2.59
N GLU A 451 25.71 16.61 -3.22
CA GLU A 451 25.68 16.03 -4.57
C GLU A 451 25.10 14.62 -4.58
N LEU A 452 25.44 13.82 -3.57
CA LEU A 452 25.03 12.42 -3.50
C LEU A 452 23.64 12.24 -2.87
N LYS A 453 23.14 13.23 -2.11
CA LYS A 453 21.86 13.19 -1.39
C LYS A 453 20.68 12.73 -2.26
N SER A 454 20.47 13.39 -3.40
CA SER A 454 19.35 13.07 -4.30
C SER A 454 19.50 11.70 -4.97
N GLU A 455 20.75 11.24 -5.20
CA GLU A 455 21.03 9.98 -5.86
C GLU A 455 21.09 8.79 -4.89
N LEU A 456 21.42 9.02 -3.61
CA LEU A 456 21.47 8.00 -2.55
C LEU A 456 20.12 7.75 -1.88
N LYS A 457 19.18 8.70 -1.90
CA LYS A 457 17.88 8.62 -1.22
C LYS A 457 17.16 7.29 -1.46
N ASP A 458 16.97 6.95 -2.74
CA ASP A 458 16.23 5.75 -3.16
C ASP A 458 17.10 4.48 -3.25
N LEU A 459 18.40 4.60 -2.94
CA LEU A 459 19.35 3.48 -2.98
C LEU A 459 19.44 2.75 -1.63
N TYR A 460 19.45 1.43 -1.73
CA TYR A 460 19.60 0.50 -0.60
C TYR A 460 20.40 -0.72 -1.03
N ILE A 461 21.02 -1.41 -0.06
CA ILE A 461 21.81 -2.63 -0.25
C ILE A 461 21.02 -3.87 0.18
N ASN A 462 21.40 -5.03 -0.34
CA ASN A 462 20.81 -6.33 0.02
C ASN A 462 21.62 -7.06 1.11
N GLN A 463 22.94 -6.93 1.08
CA GLN A 463 23.89 -7.62 1.96
C GLN A 463 25.24 -6.89 1.92
N ALA A 464 26.05 -7.00 2.98
CA ALA A 464 27.45 -6.58 2.98
C ALA A 464 28.31 -7.65 3.67
N VAL A 465 29.54 -7.86 3.20
CA VAL A 465 30.43 -8.92 3.71
C VAL A 465 31.87 -8.41 3.76
N ASN A 466 32.47 -8.38 4.96
CA ASN A 466 33.92 -8.29 5.12
C ASN A 466 34.58 -9.56 4.54
N MET A 467 35.59 -9.40 3.70
CA MET A 467 36.40 -10.49 3.15
C MET A 467 37.89 -10.19 3.33
N ASP A 468 38.59 -11.02 4.11
CA ASP A 468 40.04 -10.97 4.18
C ASP A 468 40.64 -11.50 2.87
N ILE A 469 41.63 -10.79 2.33
CA ILE A 469 42.29 -11.09 1.05
C ILE A 469 43.75 -11.52 1.33
N ALA A 470 44.40 -12.13 0.33
CA ALA A 470 45.84 -12.36 0.41
C ALA A 470 46.62 -11.04 0.61
N GLY A 471 47.81 -11.11 1.21
CA GLY A 471 48.64 -9.92 1.47
C GLY A 471 48.15 -9.03 2.63
N ASN A 472 47.39 -9.58 3.58
CA ASN A 472 46.82 -8.86 4.75
C ASN A 472 45.85 -7.71 4.41
N ARG A 473 45.45 -7.57 3.13
CA ARG A 473 44.39 -6.67 2.70
C ARG A 473 43.02 -7.18 3.15
N LYS A 474 42.06 -6.28 3.33
CA LYS A 474 40.65 -6.62 3.54
C LYS A 474 39.77 -5.87 2.54
N ALA A 475 38.64 -6.46 2.18
CA ALA A 475 37.67 -5.86 1.28
C ALA A 475 36.25 -5.92 1.87
N ILE A 476 35.41 -4.92 1.59
CA ILE A 476 33.97 -4.98 1.85
C ILE A 476 33.27 -5.23 0.51
N VAL A 477 32.61 -6.37 0.39
CA VAL A 477 31.75 -6.68 -0.76
C VAL A 477 30.31 -6.27 -0.44
N ILE A 478 29.84 -5.22 -1.11
CA ILE A 478 28.49 -4.67 -0.94
C ILE A 478 27.59 -5.21 -2.05
N TYR A 479 26.57 -5.97 -1.68
CA TYR A 479 25.61 -6.54 -2.61
C TYR A 479 24.44 -5.59 -2.87
N VAL A 480 24.23 -5.20 -4.11
CA VAL A 480 23.15 -4.27 -4.51
C VAL A 480 22.03 -4.98 -5.28
N PRO A 481 20.77 -4.52 -5.20
CA PRO A 481 19.71 -5.05 -6.03
C PRO A 481 20.05 -4.91 -7.52
N PHE A 482 19.87 -5.96 -8.31
CA PHE A 482 20.14 -5.91 -9.77
C PHE A 482 19.37 -4.78 -10.49
N ARG A 483 18.16 -4.44 -10.00
CA ARG A 483 17.38 -3.28 -10.49
C ARG A 483 18.13 -1.96 -10.32
N LEU A 484 18.82 -1.77 -9.20
CA LEU A 484 19.53 -0.53 -8.86
C LEU A 484 20.97 -0.46 -9.43
N ARG A 485 21.47 -1.53 -10.08
CA ARG A 485 22.86 -1.60 -10.60
C ARG A 485 23.24 -0.39 -11.46
N LYS A 486 22.34 0.12 -12.30
CA LYS A 486 22.61 1.30 -13.14
C LYS A 486 22.82 2.58 -12.32
N ALA A 487 22.00 2.81 -11.31
CA ALA A 487 22.10 3.98 -10.44
C ALA A 487 23.35 3.91 -9.54
N PHE A 488 23.63 2.74 -8.96
CA PHE A 488 24.90 2.52 -8.25
C PHE A 488 26.12 2.73 -9.15
N ARG A 489 26.13 2.25 -10.42
CA ARG A 489 27.23 2.54 -11.36
C ARG A 489 27.40 4.05 -11.60
N LYS A 490 26.31 4.81 -11.80
CA LYS A 490 26.35 6.28 -12.02
C LYS A 490 27.10 7.04 -10.91
N ILE A 491 26.98 6.62 -9.65
CA ILE A 491 27.61 7.28 -8.50
C ILE A 491 28.90 6.60 -8.01
N HIS A 492 29.23 5.41 -8.53
CA HIS A 492 30.27 4.53 -8.00
C HIS A 492 31.63 5.21 -7.75
N PRO A 493 32.22 6.00 -8.68
CA PRO A 493 33.54 6.59 -8.45
C PRO A 493 33.57 7.61 -7.30
N ARG A 494 32.45 8.31 -7.05
CA ARG A 494 32.29 9.22 -5.90
C ARG A 494 32.00 8.43 -4.63
N LEU A 495 31.05 7.49 -4.69
CA LEU A 495 30.60 6.71 -3.54
C LEU A 495 31.71 5.82 -2.95
N VAL A 496 32.51 5.14 -3.78
CA VAL A 496 33.62 4.31 -3.34
C VAL A 496 34.68 5.14 -2.62
N ARG A 497 35.04 6.32 -3.14
CA ARG A 497 36.01 7.23 -2.50
C ARG A 497 35.56 7.68 -1.10
N GLU A 498 34.27 7.99 -0.91
CA GLU A 498 33.77 8.38 0.41
C GLU A 498 33.61 7.20 1.38
N LEU A 499 33.26 6.00 0.90
CA LEU A 499 33.19 4.81 1.73
C LEU A 499 34.58 4.31 2.15
N GLU A 500 35.61 4.44 1.31
CA GLU A 500 36.99 4.03 1.65
C GLU A 500 37.68 4.99 2.64
N LYS A 501 37.27 6.27 2.68
CA LYS A 501 37.63 7.17 3.79
C LYS A 501 37.05 6.69 5.13
N LYS A 502 35.80 6.21 5.14
CA LYS A 502 35.13 5.71 6.35
C LYS A 502 35.63 4.33 6.78
N PHE A 503 35.92 3.45 5.83
CA PHE A 503 36.40 2.09 6.05
C PHE A 503 37.89 1.99 5.73
N SER A 504 38.70 2.81 6.42
CA SER A 504 40.14 2.89 6.18
C SER A 504 40.82 1.51 6.26
N GLY A 505 41.70 1.24 5.29
CA GLY A 505 42.36 -0.07 5.14
C GLY A 505 41.47 -1.20 4.58
N LYS A 506 40.24 -0.91 4.11
CA LYS A 506 39.37 -1.87 3.41
C LYS A 506 38.99 -1.38 2.01
N ASP A 507 39.27 -2.16 0.97
CA ASP A 507 38.81 -1.87 -0.40
C ASP A 507 37.28 -2.14 -0.52
N VAL A 508 36.52 -1.22 -1.09
CA VAL A 508 35.05 -1.33 -1.22
C VAL A 508 34.68 -1.72 -2.65
N ILE A 509 34.01 -2.87 -2.81
CA ILE A 509 33.60 -3.42 -4.11
C ILE A 509 32.09 -3.67 -4.12
N PHE A 510 31.40 -3.14 -5.14
CA PHE A 510 29.95 -3.30 -5.32
C PHE A 510 29.64 -4.44 -6.31
N VAL A 511 28.75 -5.37 -5.94
CA VAL A 511 28.35 -6.50 -6.80
C VAL A 511 26.83 -6.62 -6.82
N ALA A 512 26.19 -6.66 -7.99
CA ALA A 512 24.74 -6.84 -8.04
C ALA A 512 24.31 -8.28 -7.70
N THR A 513 23.34 -8.44 -6.81
CA THR A 513 22.80 -9.75 -6.40
C THR A 513 22.19 -10.48 -7.59
N ARG A 514 22.73 -11.66 -7.93
CA ARG A 514 22.29 -12.50 -9.06
C ARG A 514 22.01 -13.92 -8.56
N ARG A 515 20.86 -14.49 -8.95
CA ARG A 515 20.45 -15.85 -8.55
C ARG A 515 20.80 -16.88 -9.63
N ILE A 516 21.73 -17.77 -9.33
CA ILE A 516 22.11 -18.90 -10.19
C ILE A 516 21.04 -19.99 -10.10
N MET A 517 20.58 -20.51 -11.24
CA MET A 517 19.65 -21.63 -11.32
C MET A 517 20.37 -22.89 -11.81
N ARG A 518 20.14 -24.02 -11.12
CA ARG A 518 20.58 -25.35 -11.58
C ARG A 518 19.92 -25.68 -12.93
N PRO A 519 20.55 -26.50 -13.80
CA PRO A 519 19.90 -26.98 -15.01
C PRO A 519 18.60 -27.73 -14.68
N PRO A 520 17.55 -27.64 -15.53
CA PRO A 520 16.36 -28.47 -15.38
C PRO A 520 16.69 -29.95 -15.58
N LYS A 521 15.88 -30.85 -15.01
CA LYS A 521 15.98 -32.30 -15.27
C LYS A 521 15.66 -32.58 -16.74
N LYS A 522 16.25 -33.64 -17.33
CA LYS A 522 15.86 -34.13 -18.67
C LYS A 522 14.34 -34.37 -18.70
N GLY A 523 13.68 -33.93 -19.77
CA GLY A 523 12.22 -34.03 -19.94
C GLY A 523 11.38 -32.94 -19.27
N ALA A 524 11.97 -32.02 -18.47
CA ALA A 524 11.21 -30.94 -17.87
C ALA A 524 10.91 -29.81 -18.89
N ALA A 525 9.64 -29.41 -19.02
CA ALA A 525 9.21 -28.35 -19.93
C ALA A 525 9.73 -26.94 -19.54
N VAL A 526 10.11 -26.74 -18.27
CA VAL A 526 10.58 -25.45 -17.75
C VAL A 526 12.02 -25.18 -18.19
N GLN A 527 12.19 -24.33 -19.19
CA GLN A 527 13.51 -23.88 -19.66
C GLN A 527 14.15 -22.91 -18.66
N ARG A 528 15.50 -22.98 -18.50
CA ARG A 528 16.26 -22.06 -17.63
C ARG A 528 16.72 -20.82 -18.42
N PRO A 529 16.39 -19.60 -17.99
CA PRO A 529 16.89 -18.36 -18.59
C PRO A 529 18.43 -18.27 -18.63
N ARG A 530 19.00 -17.80 -19.76
CA ARG A 530 20.46 -17.71 -19.97
C ARG A 530 21.16 -16.85 -18.93
N ASN A 531 20.54 -15.74 -18.52
CA ASN A 531 21.03 -14.82 -17.48
C ASN A 531 21.07 -15.40 -16.05
N ARG A 532 20.51 -16.61 -15.82
CA ARG A 532 20.60 -17.36 -14.56
C ARG A 532 21.46 -18.63 -14.68
N THR A 533 22.25 -18.75 -15.75
CA THR A 533 23.28 -19.79 -15.87
C THR A 533 24.51 -19.44 -15.04
N LEU A 534 25.24 -20.47 -14.57
CA LEU A 534 26.51 -20.32 -13.83
C LEU A 534 27.49 -19.40 -14.60
N THR A 535 27.70 -19.66 -15.88
CA THR A 535 28.62 -18.89 -16.74
C THR A 535 28.21 -17.43 -16.84
N SER A 536 26.95 -17.14 -17.20
CA SER A 536 26.48 -15.75 -17.38
C SER A 536 26.46 -14.95 -16.08
N VAL A 537 26.21 -15.60 -14.93
CA VAL A 537 26.25 -14.93 -13.63
C VAL A 537 27.69 -14.62 -13.23
N HIS A 538 28.63 -15.57 -13.38
CA HIS A 538 30.04 -15.33 -13.05
C HIS A 538 30.65 -14.23 -13.95
N GLU A 539 30.33 -14.24 -15.25
CA GLU A 539 30.76 -13.21 -16.19
C GLU A 539 30.23 -11.83 -15.83
N ALA A 540 28.93 -11.72 -15.52
CA ALA A 540 28.35 -10.44 -15.09
C ALA A 540 28.79 -10.01 -13.67
N MET A 541 29.31 -10.92 -12.83
CA MET A 541 29.97 -10.57 -11.56
C MET A 541 31.41 -10.10 -11.78
N LEU A 542 32.11 -10.62 -12.79
CA LEU A 542 33.44 -10.14 -13.19
C LEU A 542 33.38 -8.69 -13.69
N GLU A 543 32.36 -8.35 -14.49
CA GLU A 543 32.07 -6.98 -14.92
C GLU A 543 31.80 -6.01 -13.75
N ASP A 544 31.04 -6.46 -12.74
CA ASP A 544 30.75 -5.62 -11.57
C ASP A 544 32.00 -5.42 -10.68
N VAL A 545 32.84 -6.45 -10.53
CA VAL A 545 34.08 -6.38 -9.73
C VAL A 545 35.16 -5.54 -10.40
N ALA A 546 35.22 -5.50 -11.74
CA ALA A 546 36.18 -4.69 -12.48
C ALA A 546 35.83 -3.20 -12.53
N TYR A 547 34.56 -2.84 -12.34
CA TYR A 547 34.07 -1.47 -12.45
C TYR A 547 34.77 -0.54 -11.42
N PRO A 548 35.18 0.70 -11.78
CA PRO A 548 34.84 1.47 -12.99
C PRO A 548 35.44 0.97 -14.31
N ALA A 549 36.56 0.23 -14.29
CA ALA A 549 37.27 -0.16 -15.50
C ALA A 549 36.48 -1.14 -16.38
N GLU A 550 36.39 -0.85 -17.68
CA GLU A 550 35.72 -1.73 -18.63
C GLU A 550 36.68 -2.84 -19.12
N ILE A 551 36.14 -4.03 -19.35
CA ILE A 551 36.91 -5.22 -19.75
C ILE A 551 37.02 -5.27 -21.27
N VAL A 552 38.20 -4.89 -21.78
CA VAL A 552 38.53 -4.87 -23.22
C VAL A 552 38.77 -6.28 -23.76
N GLY A 553 39.25 -7.22 -22.94
CA GLY A 553 39.53 -8.60 -23.38
C GLY A 553 39.59 -9.64 -22.27
N LYS A 554 39.43 -10.91 -22.62
CA LYS A 554 39.48 -12.06 -21.70
C LYS A 554 40.24 -13.23 -22.36
N ARG A 555 41.30 -13.74 -21.74
CA ARG A 555 42.10 -14.87 -22.24
C ARG A 555 42.29 -15.93 -21.16
N THR A 556 41.67 -17.10 -21.33
CA THR A 556 41.89 -18.25 -20.43
C THR A 556 43.14 -19.01 -20.87
N ARG A 557 44.19 -19.03 -20.03
CA ARG A 557 45.34 -19.92 -20.19
C ARG A 557 45.08 -21.22 -19.43
N TYR A 558 45.25 -22.34 -20.14
CA TYR A 558 45.34 -23.67 -19.56
C TYR A 558 46.83 -23.97 -19.31
N ARG A 559 47.15 -24.55 -18.16
CA ARG A 559 48.51 -25.03 -17.82
C ARG A 559 48.59 -26.56 -17.99
N LEU A 560 49.81 -27.08 -18.01
CA LEU A 560 50.08 -28.52 -18.13
C LEU A 560 49.59 -29.33 -16.92
N ASP A 561 49.47 -28.68 -15.76
CA ASP A 561 48.84 -29.22 -14.54
C ASP A 561 47.30 -29.30 -14.60
N GLY A 562 46.69 -28.93 -15.74
CA GLY A 562 45.22 -28.87 -15.92
C GLY A 562 44.53 -27.64 -15.29
N SER A 563 45.26 -26.83 -14.52
CA SER A 563 44.73 -25.60 -13.92
C SER A 563 44.49 -24.51 -14.99
N LYS A 564 43.61 -23.57 -14.65
CA LYS A 564 43.10 -22.55 -15.58
C LYS A 564 43.17 -21.18 -14.93
N ILE A 565 43.86 -20.24 -15.59
CA ILE A 565 43.91 -18.83 -15.17
C ILE A 565 43.26 -17.98 -16.25
N MET A 566 42.30 -17.15 -15.85
CA MET A 566 41.65 -16.19 -16.72
C MET A 566 42.36 -14.84 -16.62
N LYS A 567 43.19 -14.49 -17.61
CA LYS A 567 43.69 -13.12 -17.78
C LYS A 567 42.55 -12.24 -18.28
N VAL A 568 42.40 -11.06 -17.68
CA VAL A 568 41.35 -10.09 -17.97
C VAL A 568 42.02 -8.76 -18.27
N TYR A 569 41.82 -8.25 -19.48
CA TYR A 569 42.42 -7.00 -19.94
C TYR A 569 41.47 -5.84 -19.69
N LEU A 570 41.91 -4.88 -18.88
CA LEU A 570 41.16 -3.67 -18.51
C LEU A 570 41.56 -2.48 -19.40
N GLU A 571 40.68 -1.49 -19.56
CA GLU A 571 41.02 -0.28 -20.32
C GLU A 571 42.13 0.54 -19.62
N ALA A 572 43.20 0.86 -20.36
CA ALA A 572 44.37 1.55 -19.83
C ALA A 572 44.07 2.95 -19.24
N LYS A 573 43.01 3.63 -19.70
CA LYS A 573 42.59 4.96 -19.17
C LYS A 573 42.20 4.92 -17.70
N GLU A 574 41.60 3.82 -17.25
CA GLU A 574 41.14 3.65 -15.86
C GLU A 574 42.24 3.14 -14.93
N ARG A 575 43.47 2.89 -15.44
CA ARG A 575 44.61 2.38 -14.67
C ARG A 575 44.84 3.16 -13.37
N ASN A 576 44.90 4.49 -13.47
CA ASN A 576 45.12 5.37 -12.31
C ASN A 576 44.01 5.28 -11.25
N ASN A 577 42.80 4.85 -11.61
CA ASN A 577 41.66 4.69 -10.70
C ASN A 577 41.56 3.28 -10.08
N THR A 578 42.16 2.24 -10.67
CA THR A 578 41.91 0.84 -10.28
C THR A 578 43.17 -0.03 -10.10
N GLU A 579 44.37 0.41 -10.49
CA GLU A 579 45.63 -0.34 -10.31
C GLU A 579 45.94 -0.69 -8.84
N TYR A 580 45.60 0.21 -7.90
CA TYR A 580 45.81 -0.06 -6.45
C TYR A 580 44.94 -1.20 -5.89
N LYS A 581 43.90 -1.62 -6.62
CA LYS A 581 42.86 -2.57 -6.21
C LYS A 581 42.93 -3.95 -6.84
N LEU A 582 43.82 -4.19 -7.80
CA LEU A 582 43.79 -5.42 -8.62
C LEU A 582 43.88 -6.70 -7.77
N GLU A 583 44.69 -6.70 -6.71
CA GLU A 583 44.80 -7.83 -5.77
C GLU A 583 43.47 -8.12 -5.04
N SER A 584 42.78 -7.06 -4.60
CA SER A 584 41.48 -7.13 -3.93
C SER A 584 40.37 -7.57 -4.90
N MET A 585 40.37 -7.08 -6.14
CA MET A 585 39.47 -7.55 -7.20
C MET A 585 39.69 -9.04 -7.50
N MET A 586 40.94 -9.49 -7.61
CA MET A 586 41.29 -10.91 -7.81
C MET A 586 40.80 -11.77 -6.65
N GLY A 587 41.10 -11.36 -5.40
CA GLY A 587 40.72 -12.10 -4.19
C GLY A 587 39.21 -12.18 -3.99
N VAL A 588 38.49 -11.08 -4.21
CA VAL A 588 37.01 -11.05 -4.14
C VAL A 588 36.41 -11.93 -5.22
N TYR A 589 36.83 -11.81 -6.49
CA TYR A 589 36.28 -12.66 -7.55
C TYR A 589 36.58 -14.16 -7.30
N ARG A 590 37.77 -14.48 -6.78
CA ARG A 590 38.14 -15.84 -6.35
C ARG A 590 37.20 -16.37 -5.25
N LYS A 591 36.98 -15.60 -4.18
CA LYS A 591 36.05 -15.96 -3.09
C LYS A 591 34.60 -16.09 -3.55
N LEU A 592 34.15 -15.24 -4.48
CA LEU A 592 32.78 -15.26 -5.01
C LEU A 592 32.51 -16.42 -5.98
N THR A 593 33.53 -16.89 -6.71
CA THR A 593 33.32 -17.76 -7.88
C THR A 593 34.11 -19.07 -7.91
N GLY A 594 35.12 -19.23 -7.04
CA GLY A 594 36.04 -20.36 -7.06
C GLY A 594 36.96 -20.40 -8.29
N LYS A 595 37.16 -19.26 -8.99
CA LYS A 595 37.97 -19.16 -10.21
C LYS A 595 39.13 -18.20 -10.03
N ASP A 596 40.30 -18.60 -10.50
CA ASP A 596 41.50 -17.76 -10.52
C ASP A 596 41.48 -16.81 -11.74
N VAL A 597 41.56 -15.51 -11.45
CA VAL A 597 41.63 -14.40 -12.42
C VAL A 597 42.91 -13.61 -12.18
N THR A 598 43.46 -13.02 -13.24
CA THR A 598 44.50 -11.99 -13.17
C THR A 598 44.04 -10.80 -14.00
N PHE A 599 43.99 -9.62 -13.42
CA PHE A 599 43.71 -8.38 -14.15
C PHE A 599 45.01 -7.76 -14.63
N GLU A 600 45.05 -7.36 -15.90
CA GLU A 600 46.21 -6.78 -16.57
C GLU A 600 45.75 -5.60 -17.41
N TYR A 601 46.56 -4.55 -17.52
CA TYR A 601 46.37 -3.55 -18.58
C TYR A 601 47.09 -4.04 -19.84
N PRO A 602 46.53 -3.87 -21.05
CA PRO A 602 47.30 -4.06 -22.27
C PRO A 602 48.45 -3.06 -22.27
N VAL A 603 49.66 -3.54 -22.53
CA VAL A 603 50.80 -2.68 -22.83
C VAL A 603 50.60 -2.20 -24.26
N GLU A 604 50.64 -0.88 -24.47
CA GLU A 604 50.66 -0.31 -25.82
C GLU A 604 51.98 -0.72 -26.51
N ALA A 605 51.88 -1.12 -27.78
CA ALA A 605 52.92 -1.82 -28.53
C ALA A 605 53.36 -1.03 -29.77
#